data_AF-A0A7S2PTD5-F1
#
_entry.id   AF-A0A7S2PTD5-F1
#
_cell.length_a   1.000
_cell.length_b   1.000
_cell.length_c   1.000
_cell.angle_alpha   90.00
_cell.angle_beta   90.00
_cell.angle_gamma   90.00
#
_symmetry.space_group_name_H-M   'P 1'
#
loop_
_entity.id
_entity.type
_entity.pdbx_description
1 polymer ?
#
loop_
_entity_poly.entity_id
_entity_poly.type
_entity_poly.pdbx_seq_one_letter_code
_entity_poly.pdbx_strand_id
1 'polypeptide(L)'
;KCNACKSVRYCGVQCQKDHRPHHKRACKKRVAELRDEILFKQPESTHLGDCPICCLPLPIDDDKYIMMACCSKMICNGCNYANQMREIEGEIQHTCPFWRHPGANSQKEADRDLMKRAETNDPVSMSQMGVKCKIEGDYENAFEYLTKAAGLGD
;
A
#
# COMPACT_ATOMS: atom_id res chain seq x y z
N LYS A 1 -13.28 1.93 -36.09
CA LYS A 1 -12.38 2.29 -34.96
C LYS A 1 -10.94 2.07 -35.42
N CYS A 2 -9.99 2.95 -35.12
CA CYS A 2 -8.58 2.69 -35.42
C CYS A 2 -8.07 1.57 -34.50
N ASN A 3 -7.61 0.46 -35.08
CA ASN A 3 -7.17 -0.69 -34.30
C ASN A 3 -5.85 -0.47 -33.56
N ALA A 4 -5.02 0.47 -34.01
CA ALA A 4 -3.76 0.80 -33.37
C ALA A 4 -3.98 1.68 -32.12
N CYS A 5 -4.49 2.90 -32.29
CA CYS A 5 -4.59 3.87 -31.20
C CYS A 5 -5.91 3.82 -30.42
N LYS A 6 -6.93 3.09 -30.90
CA LYS A 6 -8.28 2.98 -30.33
C LYS A 6 -9.08 4.29 -30.18
N SER A 7 -8.51 5.48 -30.45
CA SER A 7 -9.14 6.79 -30.21
C SER A 7 -10.12 7.29 -31.27
N VAL A 8 -9.94 6.93 -32.55
CA VAL A 8 -10.79 7.43 -33.64
C VAL A 8 -11.75 6.34 -34.11
N ARG A 9 -13.01 6.70 -34.39
CA ARG A 9 -13.97 5.84 -35.11
C ARG A 9 -14.12 6.35 -36.55
N TYR A 10 -14.29 5.43 -37.48
CA TYR A 10 -14.52 5.72 -38.90
C TYR A 10 -15.87 5.12 -39.27
N CYS A 11 -16.67 5.81 -40.08
CA CYS A 11 -17.98 5.33 -40.52
C CYS A 11 -17.87 4.21 -41.58
N GLY A 12 -16.69 4.03 -42.19
CA GLY A 12 -16.45 2.98 -43.17
C GLY A 12 -14.99 2.93 -43.62
N VAL A 13 -14.67 1.95 -44.47
CA VAL A 13 -13.31 1.74 -45.00
C VAL A 13 -12.83 2.93 -45.82
N GLN A 14 -13.73 3.55 -46.61
CA GLN A 14 -13.38 4.70 -47.43
C GLN A 14 -13.01 5.92 -46.57
N CYS A 15 -13.89 6.31 -45.66
CA CYS A 15 -13.62 7.34 -44.65
C CYS A 15 -12.30 7.07 -43.88
N GLN A 16 -12.02 5.81 -43.52
CA GLN A 16 -10.74 5.48 -42.89
C GLN A 16 -9.53 5.77 -43.79
N LYS A 17 -9.58 5.42 -45.08
CA LYS A 17 -8.49 5.70 -46.02
C LYS A 17 -8.27 7.20 -46.18
N ASP A 18 -9.35 7.96 -46.37
CA ASP A 18 -9.30 9.41 -46.63
C ASP A 18 -8.75 10.20 -45.43
N HIS A 19 -9.11 9.79 -44.19
CA HIS A 19 -8.66 10.47 -42.98
C HIS A 19 -7.36 9.89 -42.37
N ARG A 20 -6.84 8.75 -42.87
CA ARG A 20 -5.62 8.14 -42.32
C ARG A 20 -4.39 9.06 -42.38
N PRO A 21 -4.13 9.84 -43.46
CA PRO A 21 -2.98 10.74 -43.52
C PRO A 21 -3.01 11.81 -42.41
N HIS A 22 -4.17 12.43 -42.19
CA HIS A 22 -4.39 13.42 -41.13
C HIS A 22 -4.25 12.80 -39.73
N HIS A 23 -4.70 11.56 -39.56
CA HIS A 23 -4.65 10.86 -38.29
C HIS A 23 -3.27 10.29 -37.94
N LYS A 24 -2.41 9.98 -38.92
CA LYS A 24 -1.19 9.15 -38.75
C LYS A 24 -0.27 9.63 -37.61
N ARG A 25 -0.05 10.94 -37.49
CA ARG A 25 0.80 11.52 -36.44
C ARG A 25 0.19 11.34 -35.05
N ALA A 26 -1.08 11.69 -34.89
CA ALA A 26 -1.82 11.50 -33.64
C ALA A 26 -1.92 10.02 -33.26
N CYS A 27 -2.11 9.14 -34.26
CA CYS A 27 -2.13 7.69 -34.09
C CYS A 27 -0.83 7.18 -33.45
N LYS A 28 0.33 7.58 -34.00
CA LYS A 28 1.64 7.19 -33.47
C LYS A 28 1.84 7.68 -32.03
N LYS A 29 1.48 8.93 -31.75
CA LYS A 29 1.56 9.49 -30.39
C LYS A 29 0.72 8.67 -29.40
N ARG A 30 -0.55 8.42 -29.73
CA ARG A 30 -1.43 7.64 -28.86
C ARG A 30 -0.99 6.19 -28.68
N VAL A 31 -0.41 5.58 -29.71
CA VAL A 31 0.16 4.22 -29.57
C VAL A 31 1.33 4.20 -28.59
N ALA A 32 2.18 5.23 -28.59
CA ALA A 32 3.24 5.38 -27.60
C ALA A 32 2.64 5.57 -26.19
N GLU A 33 1.67 6.47 -26.02
CA GLU A 33 0.97 6.68 -24.74
C GLU A 33 0.31 5.39 -24.22
N LEU A 34 -0.38 4.63 -25.08
CA LEU A 34 -0.98 3.35 -24.69
C LEU A 34 0.06 2.31 -24.26
N ARG A 35 1.23 2.32 -24.90
CA ARG A 35 2.34 1.44 -24.50
C ARG A 35 2.86 1.83 -23.13
N ASP A 36 3.04 3.13 -22.87
CA ASP A 36 3.46 3.63 -21.57
C ASP A 36 2.42 3.34 -20.48
N GLU A 37 1.13 3.54 -20.76
CA GLU A 37 0.03 3.18 -19.85
C GLU A 37 0.09 1.67 -19.49
N ILE A 38 0.29 0.78 -20.47
CA ILE A 38 0.40 -0.66 -20.21
C ILE A 38 1.62 -1.00 -19.36
N LEU A 39 2.74 -0.33 -19.58
CA LEU A 39 4.00 -0.62 -18.90
C LEU A 39 4.08 -0.03 -17.48
N PHE A 40 3.48 1.14 -17.25
CA PHE A 40 3.71 1.94 -16.06
C PHE A 40 2.47 2.24 -15.22
N LYS A 41 1.27 1.81 -15.66
CA LYS A 41 0.07 1.95 -14.84
C LYS A 41 0.26 1.17 -13.54
N GLN A 42 0.32 1.92 -12.45
CA GLN A 42 0.36 1.36 -11.10
C GLN A 42 -0.99 0.69 -10.78
N PRO A 43 -1.00 -0.40 -10.00
CA PRO A 43 -2.23 -0.99 -9.51
C PRO A 43 -2.99 0.01 -8.62
N GLU A 44 -4.32 -0.12 -8.57
CA GLU A 44 -5.17 0.78 -7.76
C GLU A 44 -4.98 0.58 -6.26
N SER A 45 -4.52 -0.60 -5.83
CA SER A 45 -4.12 -0.90 -4.45
C SER A 45 -3.16 -2.11 -4.43
N THR A 46 -2.61 -2.43 -3.27
CA THR A 46 -1.80 -3.64 -3.04
C THR A 46 -2.53 -4.60 -2.11
N HIS A 47 -1.99 -5.81 -1.91
CA HIS A 47 -2.55 -6.76 -0.93
C HIS A 47 -2.47 -6.22 0.51
N LEU A 48 -1.60 -5.23 0.76
CA LEU A 48 -1.48 -4.53 2.04
C LEU A 48 -2.54 -3.42 2.20
N GLY A 49 -3.28 -3.11 1.14
CA GLY A 49 -4.24 -2.02 1.08
C GLY A 49 -3.59 -0.65 0.92
N ASP A 50 -4.34 0.38 1.30
CA ASP A 50 -3.93 1.78 1.18
C ASP A 50 -3.53 2.35 2.54
N CYS A 51 -2.59 3.31 2.53
CA CYS A 51 -2.23 4.04 3.73
C CYS A 51 -3.45 4.83 4.23
N PRO A 52 -3.88 4.67 5.49
CA PRO A 52 -5.10 5.29 6.01
C PRO A 52 -4.96 6.81 6.24
N ILE A 53 -3.81 7.41 5.92
CA ILE A 53 -3.53 8.84 6.10
C ILE A 53 -3.54 9.56 4.76
N CYS A 54 -2.79 9.06 3.77
CA CYS A 54 -2.71 9.68 2.44
C CYS A 54 -3.57 9.02 1.38
N CYS A 55 -4.22 7.89 1.68
CA CYS A 55 -5.05 7.10 0.77
C CYS A 55 -4.31 6.65 -0.50
N LEU A 56 -2.98 6.53 -0.44
CA LEU A 56 -2.17 5.94 -1.50
C LEU A 56 -1.89 4.46 -1.20
N PRO A 57 -1.75 3.60 -2.22
CA PRO A 57 -1.39 2.21 -2.04
C PRO A 57 -0.13 2.05 -1.19
N LEU A 58 -0.16 1.13 -0.22
CA LEU A 58 1.03 0.80 0.55
C LEU A 58 2.08 0.13 -0.37
N PRO A 59 3.36 0.53 -0.27
CA PRO A 59 4.42 -0.11 -1.06
C PRO A 59 4.54 -1.60 -0.72
N ILE A 60 4.91 -2.42 -1.70
CA ILE A 60 5.14 -3.86 -1.50
C ILE A 60 6.41 -4.10 -0.67
N ASP A 61 7.39 -3.20 -0.80
CA ASP A 61 8.64 -3.26 -0.05
C ASP A 61 8.37 -3.03 1.45
N ASP A 62 8.74 -4.01 2.27
CA ASP A 62 8.52 -4.03 3.72
C ASP A 62 9.25 -2.90 4.47
N ASP A 63 10.34 -2.38 3.89
CA ASP A 63 11.11 -1.25 4.40
C ASP A 63 10.47 0.13 4.11
N LYS A 64 9.35 0.19 3.39
CA LYS A 64 8.67 1.45 3.02
C LYS A 64 7.36 1.71 3.76
N TYR A 65 6.97 0.83 4.67
CA TYR A 65 5.83 1.04 5.56
C TYR A 65 6.18 0.67 7.00
N ILE A 66 5.29 1.00 7.93
CA ILE A 66 5.42 0.65 9.33
C ILE A 66 4.05 0.29 9.92
N MET A 67 4.02 -0.68 10.82
CA MET A 67 2.85 -1.02 11.61
C MET A 67 2.81 -0.18 12.88
N MET A 68 1.67 0.47 13.15
CA MET A 68 1.41 1.12 14.43
C MET A 68 0.88 0.11 15.45
N ALA A 69 1.70 -0.28 16.44
CA ALA A 69 1.33 -1.28 17.45
C ALA A 69 0.06 -0.93 18.24
N CYS A 70 -0.23 0.36 18.47
CA CYS A 70 -1.39 0.80 19.24
C CYS A 70 -2.75 0.53 18.57
N CYS A 71 -2.80 0.46 17.24
CA CYS A 71 -4.05 0.37 16.48
C CYS A 71 -4.00 -0.60 15.31
N SER A 72 -2.88 -1.30 15.16
CA SER A 72 -2.63 -2.30 14.13
C SER A 72 -2.83 -1.79 12.70
N LYS A 73 -2.51 -0.50 12.48
CA LYS A 73 -2.58 0.12 11.15
C LYS A 73 -1.22 0.15 10.49
N MET A 74 -1.18 -0.30 9.25
CA MET A 74 -0.05 -0.14 8.35
C MET A 74 -0.10 1.27 7.75
N ILE A 75 0.99 2.00 7.85
CA ILE A 75 1.12 3.36 7.28
C ILE A 75 2.38 3.44 6.44
N CYS A 76 2.38 4.26 5.39
CA CYS A 76 3.59 4.46 4.61
C CYS A 76 4.62 5.27 5.40
N ASN A 77 5.90 5.01 5.16
CA ASN A 77 6.99 5.72 5.84
C ASN A 77 7.00 7.22 5.55
N GLY A 78 6.43 7.65 4.42
CA GLY A 78 6.23 9.07 4.13
C GLY A 78 5.30 9.76 5.16
N CYS A 79 4.17 9.13 5.49
CA CYS A 79 3.26 9.67 6.50
C CYS A 79 3.83 9.57 7.92
N ASN A 80 4.55 8.49 8.23
CA ASN A 80 5.25 8.35 9.51
C ASN A 80 6.30 9.46 9.68
N TYR A 81 7.15 9.67 8.67
CA TYR A 81 8.18 10.70 8.66
C TYR A 81 7.60 12.10 8.78
N ALA A 82 6.54 12.42 8.01
CA ALA A 82 5.86 13.71 8.12
C ALA A 82 5.33 13.99 9.54
N ASN A 83 4.85 12.94 10.23
CA ASN A 83 4.42 13.07 11.61
C ASN A 83 5.58 13.32 12.58
N GLN A 84 6.68 12.59 12.43
CA GLN A 84 7.90 12.80 13.22
C GLN A 84 8.44 14.23 13.05
N MET A 85 8.46 14.75 11.83
CA MET A 85 8.88 16.13 11.56
C MET A 85 8.00 17.14 12.30
N ARG A 86 6.67 16.99 12.24
CA ARG A 86 5.73 17.84 12.99
C ARG A 86 5.99 17.78 14.51
N GLU A 87 6.28 16.59 15.04
CA GLU A 87 6.52 16.39 16.46
C GLU A 87 7.82 17.06 16.92
N ILE A 88 8.88 16.96 16.12
CA ILE A 88 10.16 17.63 16.37
C ILE A 88 9.99 19.16 16.32
N GLU A 89 9.37 19.69 15.26
CA GLU A 89 9.19 21.13 15.06
C GLU A 89 8.30 21.77 16.13
N GLY A 90 7.29 21.03 16.60
CA GLY A 90 6.36 21.50 17.62
C GLY A 90 6.76 21.18 19.06
N GLU A 91 7.89 20.48 19.27
CA GLU A 91 8.31 19.94 20.57
C GLU A 91 7.20 19.12 21.25
N ILE A 92 6.45 18.33 20.47
CA ILE A 92 5.31 17.53 20.92
C ILE A 92 5.77 16.08 21.12
N GLN A 93 5.21 15.40 22.13
CA GLN A 93 5.43 13.97 22.33
C GLN A 93 5.08 13.16 21.08
N HIS A 94 5.84 12.08 20.84
CA HIS A 94 5.55 11.13 19.78
C HIS A 94 4.15 10.52 19.94
N THR A 95 3.38 10.54 18.86
CA THR A 95 2.01 10.03 18.78
C THR A 95 1.82 9.18 17.54
N CYS A 96 0.87 8.24 17.61
CA CYS A 96 0.41 7.53 16.43
C CYS A 96 -0.16 8.53 15.40
N PRO A 97 0.30 8.53 14.14
CA PRO A 97 -0.18 9.50 13.16
C PRO A 97 -1.63 9.27 12.72
N PHE A 98 -2.15 8.05 12.90
CA PHE A 98 -3.54 7.71 12.62
C PHE A 98 -4.47 8.00 13.81
N TRP A 99 -4.16 7.45 14.98
CA TRP A 99 -5.05 7.50 16.16
C TRP A 99 -4.75 8.66 17.12
N ARG A 100 -3.60 9.34 16.97
CA ARG A 100 -3.11 10.45 17.82
C ARG A 100 -2.89 10.09 19.30
N HIS A 101 -2.89 8.80 19.63
CA HIS A 101 -2.53 8.32 20.95
C HIS A 101 -1.01 8.39 21.15
N PRO A 102 -0.51 8.62 22.38
CA PRO A 102 0.90 8.52 22.68
C PRO A 102 1.52 7.24 22.12
N GLY A 103 2.62 7.38 21.40
CA GLY A 103 3.38 6.24 20.91
C GLY A 103 4.05 5.50 22.07
N ALA A 104 4.39 4.23 21.84
CA ALA A 104 5.20 3.47 22.78
C ALA A 104 6.58 4.15 22.96
N ASN A 105 7.00 4.34 24.20
CA ASN A 105 8.29 4.96 24.52
C ASN A 105 9.44 3.95 24.53
N SER A 106 9.13 2.66 24.42
CA SER A 106 10.11 1.58 24.38
C SER A 106 9.61 0.39 23.58
N GLN A 107 10.54 -0.46 23.13
CA GLN A 107 10.18 -1.72 22.46
C GLN A 107 9.28 -2.59 23.34
N LYS A 108 9.51 -2.61 24.67
CA LYS A 108 8.68 -3.38 25.61
C LYS A 108 7.23 -2.89 25.68
N GLU A 109 7.03 -1.57 25.56
CA GLU A 109 5.68 -0.99 25.48
C GLU A 109 5.02 -1.35 24.16
N ALA A 110 5.76 -1.23 23.04
CA ALA A 110 5.27 -1.60 21.72
C ALA A 110 4.88 -3.09 21.65
N ASP A 111 5.71 -3.97 22.21
CA ASP A 111 5.46 -5.41 22.30
C ASP A 111 4.21 -5.71 23.13
N ARG A 112 4.01 -4.97 24.23
CA ARG A 112 2.82 -5.12 25.07
C ARG A 112 1.56 -4.71 24.33
N ASP A 113 1.60 -3.59 23.61
CA ASP A 113 0.46 -3.12 22.84
C ASP A 113 0.15 -4.06 21.68
N LEU A 114 1.18 -4.56 20.99
CA LEU A 114 1.04 -5.61 19.99
C LEU A 114 0.36 -6.86 20.55
N MET A 115 0.79 -7.33 21.73
CA MET A 115 0.20 -8.49 22.40
C MET A 115 -1.29 -8.25 22.73
N LYS A 116 -1.64 -7.10 23.32
CA LYS A 116 -3.05 -6.75 23.60
C LYS A 116 -3.92 -6.79 22.34
N ARG A 117 -3.39 -6.31 21.20
CA ARG A 117 -4.12 -6.33 19.92
C ARG A 117 -4.26 -7.75 19.39
N ALA A 118 -3.22 -8.56 19.47
CA ALA A 118 -3.26 -9.98 19.09
C ALA A 118 -4.27 -10.78 19.94
N GLU A 119 -4.36 -10.53 21.25
CA GLU A 119 -5.35 -11.12 22.15
C GLU A 119 -6.80 -10.78 21.75
N THR A 120 -7.02 -9.63 21.10
CA THR A 120 -8.31 -9.25 20.53
C THR A 120 -8.58 -9.80 19.12
N ASN A 121 -7.77 -10.76 18.66
CA ASN A 121 -7.83 -11.34 17.31
C ASN A 121 -7.70 -10.30 16.19
N ASP A 122 -6.87 -9.28 16.39
CA ASP A 122 -6.50 -8.38 15.29
C ASP A 122 -5.57 -9.11 14.31
N PRO A 123 -5.95 -9.28 13.03
CA PRO A 123 -5.21 -10.11 12.08
C PRO A 123 -3.78 -9.62 11.83
N VAL A 124 -3.60 -8.31 11.67
CA VAL A 124 -2.29 -7.69 11.43
C VAL A 124 -1.36 -7.89 12.63
N SER A 125 -1.90 -7.70 13.84
CA SER A 125 -1.14 -7.96 15.08
C SER A 125 -0.77 -9.43 15.26
N MET A 126 -1.66 -10.36 14.92
CA MET A 126 -1.34 -11.79 14.95
C MET A 126 -0.24 -12.13 13.95
N SER A 127 -0.32 -11.60 12.73
CA SER A 127 0.70 -11.79 11.69
C SER A 127 2.08 -11.33 12.18
N GLN A 128 2.13 -10.13 12.77
CA GLN A 128 3.35 -9.57 13.33
C GLN A 128 3.89 -10.37 14.52
N MET A 129 3.01 -10.89 15.40
CA MET A 129 3.42 -11.81 16.47
C MET A 129 4.03 -13.09 15.90
N GLY A 130 3.46 -13.64 14.83
CA GLY A 130 4.01 -14.81 14.15
C GLY A 130 5.42 -14.57 13.60
N VAL A 131 5.66 -13.41 12.98
CA VAL A 131 7.00 -12.99 12.53
C VAL A 131 7.97 -12.91 13.71
N LYS A 132 7.55 -12.34 14.83
CA LYS A 132 8.37 -12.23 16.03
C LYS A 132 8.75 -13.60 16.60
N CYS A 133 7.78 -14.49 16.80
CA CYS A 133 8.03 -15.87 17.25
C CYS A 133 9.02 -16.60 16.32
N LYS A 134 8.87 -16.42 15.00
CA LYS A 134 9.80 -16.99 14.02
C LYS A 134 11.23 -16.47 14.20
N ILE A 135 11.42 -15.17 14.42
CA ILE A 135 12.74 -14.55 14.66
C ILE A 135 13.37 -15.09 15.95
N GLU A 136 12.54 -15.33 16.97
CA GLU A 136 12.95 -15.88 18.27
C GLU A 136 13.21 -17.41 18.21
N GLY A 137 12.89 -18.07 17.10
CA GLY A 137 13.07 -19.52 16.90
C GLY A 137 11.91 -20.36 17.42
N ASP A 138 10.81 -19.74 17.83
CA ASP A 138 9.59 -20.38 18.29
C ASP A 138 8.63 -20.64 17.11
N TYR A 139 8.94 -21.68 16.34
CA TYR A 139 8.22 -22.00 15.11
C TYR A 139 6.78 -22.50 15.35
N GLU A 140 6.51 -23.12 16.49
CA GLU A 140 5.18 -23.66 16.83
C GLU A 140 4.20 -22.49 17.05
N ASN A 141 4.56 -21.54 17.91
CA ASN A 141 3.74 -20.35 18.12
C ASN A 141 3.69 -19.47 16.87
N ALA A 142 4.79 -19.38 16.12
CA ALA A 142 4.79 -18.66 14.85
C ALA A 142 3.73 -19.21 13.87
N PHE A 143 3.67 -20.54 13.73
CA PHE A 143 2.70 -21.20 12.87
C PHE A 143 1.27 -20.98 13.37
N GLU A 144 1.03 -21.06 14.68
CA GLU A 144 -0.29 -20.84 15.26
C GLU A 144 -0.80 -19.41 15.00
N TYR A 145 0.02 -18.39 15.27
CA TYR A 145 -0.34 -16.99 15.03
C TYR A 145 -0.64 -16.71 13.56
N LEU A 146 0.24 -17.16 12.65
CA LEU A 146 0.07 -16.94 11.21
C LEU A 146 -1.17 -17.68 10.66
N THR A 147 -1.46 -18.87 11.17
CA THR A 147 -2.66 -19.63 10.76
C THR A 147 -3.94 -18.91 11.20
N LYS A 148 -3.97 -18.36 12.42
CA LYS A 148 -5.11 -17.56 12.91
C LYS A 148 -5.28 -16.28 12.11
N ALA A 149 -4.20 -15.55 11.85
CA ALA A 149 -4.21 -14.33 11.04
C ALA A 149 -4.80 -14.59 9.64
N ALA A 150 -4.30 -15.62 8.95
CA ALA A 150 -4.81 -16.02 7.63
C ALA A 150 -6.29 -16.43 7.67
N GLY A 151 -6.73 -17.11 8.74
CA GLY A 151 -8.15 -17.45 8.95
C GLY A 151 -9.06 -16.23 9.14
N LEU A 152 -8.49 -15.08 9.50
CA LEU A 152 -9.19 -13.80 9.68
C LEU A 152 -9.06 -12.87 8.46
N GLY A 153 -8.36 -13.31 7.40
CA GLY A 153 -8.22 -12.56 6.15
C GLY A 153 -7.03 -11.61 6.08
N ASP A 154 -6.01 -11.80 6.94
CA ASP A 154 -4.64 -11.33 6.66
C ASP A 154 -4.03 -12.11 5.48
#